data_AF-A0A8X7YR36-F1
#
_entry.id   AF-A0A8X7YR36-F1
#
_cell.length_a   1.000
_cell.length_b   1.000
_cell.length_c   1.000
_cell.angle_alpha   90.00
_cell.angle_beta   90.00
_cell.angle_gamma   90.00
#
_symmetry.space_group_name_H-M   'P 1'
#
loop_
_entity.id
_entity.type
_entity.pdbx_description
1 polymer ?
#
loop_
_entity_poly.entity_id
_entity_poly.type
_entity_poly.pdbx_seq_one_letter_code
_entity_poly.pdbx_strand_id
1 'polypeptide(L)'
;MSRIIDRSKRRNISQVFTFRELAVATKKFNPHCLVGEGGFGRVYKGYIGSIDQVLTRSLVQHSNLVKLIGYYADGDQRLLVYEFMASGSLENHLFDLRPKEPLDWTTRMKIASGAAKGLEYLHDVADPQIIYKDFKASNILLDEDFNPKLSDFGLAKLGPTGGKEHVSTRVMGTYGYCAPEYQMTSQLTKMSDVYSFGVVFLEIISGRRVIDMSRPTEEQNLIHCATPPLKDRNQFTAIADPLLGGKYLKKSLYQALVIAAICIQEEADRRPLITDVVMALEYLTMPIDEKKSQ
;
A
#
# COMPACT_ATOMS: atom_id res chain seq x y z
N MET A 1 8.48 4.61 27.33
CA MET A 1 7.17 4.97 27.91
C MET A 1 6.24 3.76 27.81
N SER A 2 6.11 3.05 28.92
CA SER A 2 5.19 1.94 29.13
C SER A 2 3.74 2.41 28.98
N ARG A 3 3.01 1.92 27.98
CA ARG A 3 1.55 1.99 27.99
C ARG A 3 1.00 0.74 28.66
N ILE A 4 0.55 0.93 29.90
CA ILE A 4 -0.27 -0.01 30.64
C ILE A 4 -1.54 -0.24 29.81
N ILE A 5 -1.73 -1.45 29.33
CA ILE A 5 -2.97 -1.88 28.70
C ILE A 5 -3.98 -2.05 29.84
N ASP A 6 -4.97 -1.16 29.87
CA ASP A 6 -6.16 -1.27 30.72
C ASP A 6 -6.84 -2.62 30.46
N ARG A 7 -6.87 -3.48 31.48
CA ARG A 7 -7.39 -4.86 31.42
C ARG A 7 -8.93 -4.92 31.46
N SER A 8 -9.64 -3.80 31.54
CA SER A 8 -11.08 -3.78 31.83
C SER A 8 -12.04 -3.75 30.63
N LYS A 9 -11.55 -3.63 29.38
CA LYS A 9 -12.38 -3.71 28.15
C LYS A 9 -11.92 -4.83 27.21
N ARG A 10 -12.09 -6.09 27.61
CA ARG A 10 -11.93 -7.25 26.70
C ARG A 10 -13.17 -7.41 25.82
N ARG A 11 -13.11 -6.89 24.58
CA ARG A 11 -13.80 -7.51 23.45
C ARG A 11 -12.87 -7.48 22.23
N ASN A 12 -12.53 -8.69 21.76
CA ASN A 12 -11.89 -9.04 20.49
C ASN A 12 -10.38 -8.85 20.43
N ILE A 13 -9.63 -9.93 20.63
CA ILE A 13 -8.16 -9.92 20.63
C ILE A 13 -7.71 -11.05 19.71
N SER A 14 -6.93 -10.70 18.67
CA SER A 14 -6.26 -11.64 17.76
C SER A 14 -5.64 -12.83 18.50
N GLN A 15 -5.52 -13.98 17.82
CA GLN A 15 -5.05 -15.22 18.45
C GLN A 15 -3.67 -15.02 19.10
N VAL A 16 -3.55 -15.42 20.37
CA VAL A 16 -2.25 -15.43 21.07
C VAL A 16 -1.59 -16.78 20.80
N PHE A 17 -0.44 -16.75 20.14
CA PHE A 17 0.38 -17.93 19.89
C PHE A 17 1.47 -18.06 20.94
N THR A 18 1.91 -19.28 21.18
CA THR A 18 3.15 -19.59 21.90
C THR A 18 4.34 -19.59 20.95
N PHE A 19 5.54 -19.33 21.48
CA PHE A 19 6.76 -19.44 20.68
C PHE A 19 6.93 -20.83 20.06
N ARG A 20 6.57 -21.88 20.82
CA ARG A 20 6.66 -23.27 20.36
C ARG A 20 5.78 -23.53 19.14
N GLU A 21 4.55 -23.01 19.12
CA GLU A 21 3.66 -23.14 17.95
C GLU A 21 4.26 -22.46 16.72
N LEU A 22 4.77 -21.23 16.87
CA LEU A 22 5.39 -20.49 15.77
C LEU A 22 6.68 -21.17 15.29
N ALA A 23 7.49 -21.70 16.21
CA ALA A 23 8.68 -22.46 15.88
C ALA A 23 8.31 -23.75 15.11
N VAL A 24 7.27 -24.48 15.50
CA VAL A 24 6.81 -25.66 14.76
C VAL A 24 6.32 -25.25 13.37
N ALA A 25 5.47 -24.21 13.28
CA ALA A 25 4.91 -23.73 12.02
C ALA A 25 5.98 -23.31 11.00
N THR A 26 7.09 -22.73 11.48
CA THR A 26 8.21 -22.23 10.66
C THR A 26 9.40 -23.20 10.55
N LYS A 27 9.24 -24.45 11.02
CA LYS A 27 10.32 -25.46 11.07
C LYS A 27 11.58 -24.96 11.80
N LYS A 28 11.37 -24.31 12.95
CA LYS A 28 12.34 -23.60 13.80
C LYS A 28 12.96 -22.39 13.12
N PHE A 29 12.12 -21.54 12.52
CA PHE A 29 12.57 -20.35 11.77
C PHE A 29 13.63 -20.71 10.73
N ASN A 30 13.36 -21.78 9.98
CA ASN A 30 14.30 -22.32 8.99
C ASN A 30 14.62 -21.25 7.93
N PRO A 31 15.90 -21.05 7.54
CA PRO A 31 16.26 -20.11 6.48
C PRO A 31 15.56 -20.37 5.13
N HIS A 32 15.20 -21.62 4.81
CA HIS A 32 14.40 -21.95 3.62
C HIS A 32 12.94 -21.47 3.69
N CYS A 33 12.46 -21.14 4.89
CA CYS A 33 11.16 -20.53 5.11
C CYS A 33 11.23 -18.99 5.13
N LEU A 34 12.42 -18.39 5.04
CA LEU A 34 12.57 -16.94 5.00
C LEU A 34 11.98 -16.39 3.69
N VAL A 35 11.02 -15.47 3.82
CA VAL A 35 10.35 -14.80 2.70
C VAL A 35 10.99 -13.44 2.42
N GLY A 36 11.46 -12.77 3.46
CA GLY A 36 12.11 -11.47 3.33
C GLY A 36 12.64 -10.94 4.65
N GLU A 37 13.42 -9.87 4.57
CA GLU A 37 13.97 -9.14 5.70
C GLU A 37 13.74 -7.65 5.46
N GLY A 38 13.17 -6.95 6.45
CA GLY A 38 12.84 -5.53 6.37
C GLY A 38 13.26 -4.78 7.63
N GLY A 39 12.93 -3.49 7.71
CA GLY A 39 13.31 -2.63 8.84
C GLY A 39 12.78 -3.05 10.22
N PHE A 40 11.81 -3.97 10.25
CA PHE A 40 11.17 -4.48 11.47
C PHE A 40 11.52 -5.97 11.76
N GLY A 41 12.45 -6.56 11.00
CA GLY A 41 12.93 -7.93 11.21
C GLY A 41 12.70 -8.87 10.03
N ARG A 42 12.72 -10.17 10.31
CA ARG A 42 12.63 -11.25 9.32
C ARG A 42 11.20 -11.81 9.24
N VAL A 43 10.76 -12.11 8.02
CA VAL A 43 9.44 -12.68 7.73
C VAL A 43 9.62 -14.14 7.30
N TYR A 44 8.94 -15.07 7.96
CA TYR A 44 9.01 -16.50 7.66
C TYR A 44 7.65 -17.03 7.24
N LYS A 45 7.63 -17.89 6.23
CA LYS A 45 6.46 -18.70 5.84
C LYS A 45 6.31 -19.85 6.82
N GLY A 46 5.09 -20.08 7.29
CA GLY A 46 4.77 -21.21 8.15
C GLY A 46 3.37 -21.74 7.92
N TYR A 47 3.11 -22.95 8.40
CA TYR A 47 1.82 -23.60 8.32
C TYR A 47 1.26 -23.84 9.73
N ILE A 48 0.08 -23.28 10.01
CA ILE A 48 -0.61 -23.41 11.29
C ILE A 48 -1.81 -24.34 11.09
N GLY A 49 -1.85 -25.47 11.79
CA GLY A 49 -2.81 -26.56 11.53
C GLY A 49 -4.26 -26.25 11.90
N SER A 50 -4.50 -25.38 12.90
CA SER A 50 -5.84 -24.90 13.24
C SER A 50 -5.74 -23.45 13.73
N ILE A 51 -6.51 -22.57 13.10
CA ILE A 51 -6.69 -21.19 13.52
C ILE A 51 -8.08 -21.11 14.11
N ASP A 52 -8.20 -20.64 15.35
CA ASP A 52 -9.50 -20.36 15.92
C ASP A 52 -10.04 -19.06 15.31
N GLN A 53 -10.93 -19.21 14.34
CA GLN A 53 -11.54 -18.07 13.64
C GLN A 53 -12.35 -17.18 14.58
N VAL A 54 -12.88 -17.71 15.69
CA VAL A 54 -13.66 -16.95 16.68
C VAL A 54 -12.78 -15.96 17.43
N LEU A 55 -11.50 -16.31 17.64
CA LEU A 55 -10.51 -15.45 18.28
C LEU A 55 -9.85 -14.46 17.29
N THR A 56 -9.95 -14.70 15.99
CA THR A 56 -9.29 -13.88 14.97
C THR A 56 -10.15 -12.69 14.53
N ARG A 57 -10.48 -11.79 15.47
CA ARG A 57 -11.21 -10.55 15.18
C ARG A 57 -10.30 -9.34 15.41
N SER A 58 -9.63 -8.95 14.32
CA SER A 58 -8.83 -7.72 14.25
C SER A 58 -9.76 -6.49 14.35
N LEU A 59 -9.25 -5.40 14.93
CA LEU A 59 -9.95 -4.10 14.97
C LEU A 59 -10.16 -3.51 13.58
N VAL A 60 -9.29 -3.89 12.64
CA VAL A 60 -9.23 -3.39 11.27
C VAL A 60 -9.37 -4.61 10.36
N GLN A 61 -10.48 -4.71 9.62
CA GLN A 61 -10.77 -5.83 8.72
C GLN A 61 -11.38 -5.31 7.43
N HIS A 62 -10.70 -5.57 6.32
CA HIS A 62 -11.13 -5.19 4.99
C HIS A 62 -10.49 -6.12 3.96
N SER A 63 -11.14 -6.35 2.81
CA SER A 63 -10.65 -7.24 1.76
C SER A 63 -9.29 -6.83 1.20
N ASN A 64 -8.99 -5.53 1.24
CA ASN A 64 -7.73 -4.96 0.74
C ASN A 64 -6.73 -4.61 1.84
N LEU A 65 -6.83 -5.23 3.02
CA LEU A 65 -5.84 -5.13 4.08
C LEU A 65 -5.41 -6.53 4.51
N VAL A 66 -4.11 -6.72 4.73
CA VAL A 66 -3.58 -8.03 5.17
C VAL A 66 -4.08 -8.33 6.57
N LYS A 67 -4.76 -9.47 6.70
CA LYS A 67 -5.34 -9.93 7.96
C LYS A 67 -4.26 -10.33 8.96
N LEU A 68 -4.22 -9.62 10.08
CA LEU A 68 -3.51 -10.08 11.28
C LEU A 68 -4.28 -11.27 11.88
N ILE A 69 -3.64 -12.44 11.86
CA ILE A 69 -4.18 -13.67 12.44
C ILE A 69 -3.95 -13.65 13.96
N GLY A 70 -2.76 -13.25 14.38
CA GLY A 70 -2.40 -13.28 15.79
C GLY A 70 -1.01 -12.76 16.07
N TYR A 71 -0.56 -12.93 17.30
CA TYR A 71 0.74 -12.47 17.74
C TYR A 71 1.30 -13.36 18.84
N TYR A 72 2.61 -13.25 19.04
CA TYR A 72 3.32 -13.72 20.23
C TYR A 72 4.05 -12.54 20.87
N ALA A 73 3.95 -12.43 22.18
CA ALA A 73 4.63 -11.41 22.96
C ALA A 73 5.07 -11.99 24.30
N ASP A 74 6.38 -12.17 24.47
CA ASP A 74 7.01 -12.55 25.74
C ASP A 74 8.34 -11.81 25.90
N GLY A 75 8.63 -11.31 27.09
CA GLY A 75 9.81 -10.45 27.35
C GLY A 75 9.95 -9.32 26.33
N ASP A 76 11.04 -9.31 25.58
CA ASP A 76 11.32 -8.39 24.46
C ASP A 76 11.00 -8.97 23.07
N GLN A 77 10.62 -10.24 22.99
CA GLN A 77 10.28 -10.89 21.72
C GLN A 77 8.86 -10.55 21.31
N ARG A 78 8.69 -10.04 20.09
CA ARG A 78 7.39 -9.75 19.48
C ARG A 78 7.37 -10.40 18.10
N LEU A 79 6.35 -11.22 17.84
CA LEU A 79 6.11 -11.83 16.54
C LEU A 79 4.67 -11.56 16.14
N LEU A 80 4.46 -11.21 14.87
CA LEU A 80 3.15 -10.98 14.29
C LEU A 80 2.89 -12.06 13.24
N VAL A 81 1.67 -12.58 13.22
CA VAL A 81 1.26 -13.65 12.31
C VAL A 81 0.18 -13.11 11.39
N TYR A 82 0.45 -13.14 10.09
CA TYR A 82 -0.44 -12.64 9.05
C TYR A 82 -0.88 -13.77 8.14
N GLU A 83 -1.96 -13.54 7.40
CA GLU A 83 -2.27 -14.36 6.22
C GLU A 83 -1.13 -14.31 5.20
N PHE A 84 -0.91 -15.42 4.49
CA PHE A 84 0.16 -15.53 3.51
C PHE A 84 -0.30 -15.00 2.14
N MET A 85 0.49 -14.09 1.57
CA MET A 85 0.23 -13.47 0.27
C MET A 85 1.12 -14.11 -0.79
N ALA A 86 0.58 -15.08 -1.53
CA ALA A 86 1.36 -16.00 -2.35
C ALA A 86 2.15 -15.34 -3.50
N SER A 87 1.64 -14.23 -4.03
CA SER A 87 2.27 -13.54 -5.17
C SER A 87 3.35 -12.56 -4.74
N GLY A 88 3.56 -12.30 -3.44
CA GLY A 88 4.56 -11.35 -2.96
C GLY A 88 4.10 -9.89 -3.09
N SER A 89 5.05 -8.95 -3.17
CA SER A 89 4.73 -7.52 -3.23
C SER A 89 4.55 -7.03 -4.67
N LEU A 90 3.79 -5.95 -4.85
CA LEU A 90 3.65 -5.25 -6.13
C LEU A 90 5.02 -4.80 -6.66
N GLU A 91 5.93 -4.38 -5.78
CA GLU A 91 7.31 -4.04 -6.16
C GLU A 91 7.99 -5.17 -6.95
N ASN A 92 7.82 -6.43 -6.52
CA ASN A 92 8.41 -7.57 -7.22
C ASN A 92 7.84 -7.75 -8.63
N HIS A 93 6.58 -7.38 -8.85
CA HIS A 93 5.91 -7.51 -10.15
C HIS A 93 6.09 -6.30 -11.07
N LEU A 94 6.55 -5.17 -10.53
CA LEU A 94 6.88 -3.99 -11.35
C LEU A 94 8.36 -3.94 -11.71
N PHE A 95 9.27 -4.31 -10.79
CA PHE A 95 10.70 -4.04 -10.96
C PHE A 95 11.57 -5.30 -10.99
N ASP A 96 11.12 -6.42 -10.41
CA ASP A 96 11.91 -7.66 -10.28
C ASP A 96 11.34 -8.78 -11.18
N LEU A 97 11.12 -8.46 -12.45
CA LEU A 97 10.40 -9.29 -13.43
C LEU A 97 11.06 -10.63 -13.82
N ARG A 98 12.11 -11.11 -13.15
CA ARG A 98 12.80 -12.34 -13.58
C ARG A 98 12.35 -13.53 -12.73
N PRO A 99 11.65 -14.56 -13.29
CA PRO A 99 11.25 -14.81 -14.69
C PRO A 99 9.75 -14.53 -14.99
N LYS A 100 9.11 -13.57 -14.33
CA LYS A 100 7.67 -13.32 -14.41
C LYS A 100 7.30 -12.44 -15.61
N GLU A 101 6.14 -12.72 -16.22
CA GLU A 101 5.58 -11.80 -17.20
C GLU A 101 5.16 -10.47 -16.53
N PRO A 102 5.31 -9.33 -17.21
CA PRO A 102 4.82 -8.05 -16.71
C PRO A 102 3.31 -8.09 -16.50
N LEU A 103 2.84 -7.44 -15.44
CA LEU A 103 1.40 -7.26 -15.22
C LEU A 103 0.78 -6.49 -16.40
N ASP A 104 -0.35 -6.98 -16.92
CA ASP A 104 -1.12 -6.28 -17.94
C ASP A 104 -1.80 -5.02 -17.38
N TRP A 105 -2.31 -4.18 -18.27
CA TRP A 105 -2.95 -2.92 -17.91
C TRP A 105 -4.16 -3.11 -16.99
N THR A 106 -5.02 -4.09 -17.27
CA THR A 106 -6.23 -4.35 -16.50
C THR A 106 -5.89 -4.75 -15.06
N THR A 107 -4.92 -5.65 -14.88
CA THR A 107 -4.45 -6.11 -13.58
C THR A 107 -3.81 -4.96 -12.80
N ARG A 108 -3.04 -4.09 -13.46
CA ARG A 108 -2.49 -2.87 -12.86
C ARG A 108 -3.59 -1.94 -12.32
N MET A 109 -4.64 -1.70 -13.10
CA MET A 109 -5.77 -0.86 -12.66
C MET A 109 -6.58 -1.51 -11.53
N LYS A 110 -6.78 -2.84 -11.58
CA LYS A 110 -7.40 -3.61 -10.49
C LYS A 110 -6.61 -3.46 -9.19
N ILE A 111 -5.28 -3.58 -9.26
CA ILE A 111 -4.38 -3.40 -8.11
C ILE A 111 -4.46 -1.98 -7.55
N ALA A 112 -4.40 -0.95 -8.41
CA ALA A 112 -4.53 0.43 -7.98
C ALA A 112 -5.88 0.69 -7.29
N SER A 113 -6.99 0.23 -7.88
CA SER A 113 -8.33 0.36 -7.31
C SER A 113 -8.45 -0.32 -5.95
N GLY A 114 -8.02 -1.57 -5.82
CA GLY A 114 -8.10 -2.29 -4.54
C GLY A 114 -7.19 -1.68 -3.46
N ALA A 115 -5.99 -1.21 -3.82
CA ALA A 115 -5.12 -0.51 -2.88
C ALA A 115 -5.73 0.81 -2.40
N ALA A 116 -6.39 1.58 -3.29
CA ALA A 116 -7.12 2.79 -2.93
C ALA A 116 -8.30 2.49 -1.98
N LYS A 117 -9.06 1.41 -2.21
CA LYS A 117 -10.13 0.95 -1.30
C LYS A 117 -9.61 0.57 0.08
N GLY A 118 -8.44 -0.06 0.15
CA GLY A 118 -7.76 -0.33 1.41
C GLY A 118 -7.46 0.97 2.18
N LEU A 119 -6.99 1.99 1.47
CA LEU A 119 -6.66 3.28 2.05
C LEU A 119 -7.91 4.08 2.47
N GLU A 120 -8.95 4.07 1.64
CA GLU A 120 -10.28 4.63 1.94
C GLU A 120 -10.86 4.03 3.23
N TYR A 121 -10.82 2.70 3.37
CA TYR A 121 -11.26 2.04 4.60
C TYR A 121 -10.53 2.57 5.83
N LEU A 122 -9.20 2.72 5.77
CA LEU A 122 -8.41 3.24 6.90
C LEU A 122 -8.77 4.68 7.25
N HIS A 123 -9.03 5.50 6.23
CA HIS A 123 -9.30 6.92 6.41
C HIS A 123 -10.72 7.16 6.92
N ASP A 124 -11.72 6.50 6.35
CA ASP A 124 -13.11 6.94 6.46
C ASP A 124 -14.03 5.91 7.13
N VAL A 125 -13.65 4.64 7.14
CA VAL A 125 -14.49 3.56 7.72
C VAL A 125 -13.95 3.07 9.06
N ALA A 126 -12.63 3.01 9.22
CA ALA A 126 -12.00 2.56 10.45
C ALA A 126 -12.30 3.53 11.61
N ASP A 127 -12.63 2.98 12.78
CA ASP A 127 -12.85 3.73 14.01
C ASP A 127 -11.95 3.19 15.14
N PRO A 128 -10.97 3.97 15.62
CA PRO A 128 -10.60 5.31 15.14
C PRO A 128 -9.96 5.28 13.74
N GLN A 129 -10.04 6.41 13.02
CA GLN A 129 -9.38 6.59 11.72
C GLN A 129 -7.88 6.30 11.80
N ILE A 130 -7.31 5.81 10.71
CA ILE A 130 -5.90 5.43 10.64
C ILE A 130 -5.25 6.13 9.44
N ILE A 131 -4.12 6.79 9.69
CA ILE A 131 -3.22 7.29 8.65
C ILE A 131 -2.10 6.28 8.48
N TYR A 132 -1.96 5.75 7.26
CA TYR A 132 -1.12 4.60 6.95
C TYR A 132 0.37 4.93 6.95
N LYS A 133 0.74 6.13 6.49
CA LYS A 133 2.07 6.76 6.58
C LYS A 133 3.18 6.18 5.70
N ASP A 134 3.09 4.91 5.30
CA ASP A 134 4.12 4.24 4.49
C ASP A 134 3.52 3.55 3.25
N PHE A 135 2.73 4.31 2.49
CA PHE A 135 2.15 3.83 1.24
C PHE A 135 3.22 3.74 0.15
N LYS A 136 3.60 2.51 -0.22
CA LYS A 136 4.64 2.20 -1.22
C LYS A 136 4.39 0.84 -1.87
N ALA A 137 4.97 0.61 -3.05
CA ALA A 137 4.76 -0.62 -3.81
C ALA A 137 5.15 -1.90 -3.05
N SER A 138 6.19 -1.86 -2.21
CA SER A 138 6.61 -3.03 -1.41
C SER A 138 5.66 -3.40 -0.27
N ASN A 139 4.80 -2.47 0.15
CA ASN A 139 3.80 -2.71 1.19
C ASN A 139 2.43 -3.14 0.62
N ILE A 140 2.27 -3.18 -0.71
CA ILE A 140 1.08 -3.72 -1.37
C ILE A 140 1.37 -5.17 -1.72
N LEU A 141 0.79 -6.11 -0.99
CA LEU A 141 0.94 -7.55 -1.23
C LEU A 141 -0.19 -8.08 -2.10
N LEU A 142 0.11 -9.10 -2.90
CA LEU A 142 -0.82 -9.68 -3.87
C LEU A 142 -1.09 -11.15 -3.52
N ASP A 143 -2.36 -11.56 -3.63
CA ASP A 143 -2.73 -12.97 -3.54
C ASP A 143 -2.56 -13.68 -4.91
N GLU A 144 -2.99 -14.94 -5.00
CA GLU A 144 -2.86 -15.77 -6.21
C GLU A 144 -3.63 -15.19 -7.42
N ASP A 145 -4.71 -14.43 -7.16
CA ASP A 145 -5.56 -13.78 -8.16
C ASP A 145 -5.19 -12.30 -8.39
N PHE A 146 -4.02 -11.88 -7.90
CA PHE A 146 -3.54 -10.50 -7.94
C PHE A 146 -4.50 -9.48 -7.27
N ASN A 147 -5.27 -9.90 -6.26
CA ASN A 147 -6.00 -8.96 -5.43
C ASN A 147 -5.02 -8.28 -4.46
N PRO A 148 -5.03 -6.94 -4.37
CA PRO A 148 -4.10 -6.20 -3.55
C PRO A 148 -4.56 -6.14 -2.08
N LYS A 149 -3.59 -6.24 -1.17
CA LYS A 149 -3.77 -5.99 0.26
C LYS A 149 -2.64 -5.13 0.84
N LEU A 150 -2.99 -4.04 1.51
CA LEU A 150 -2.03 -3.22 2.24
C LEU A 150 -1.49 -4.00 3.45
N SER A 151 -0.18 -4.02 3.61
CA SER A 151 0.54 -4.74 4.66
C SER A 151 1.28 -3.76 5.59
N ASP A 152 2.27 -4.21 6.37
CA ASP A 152 3.16 -3.39 7.19
C ASP A 152 2.57 -2.09 7.80
N PHE A 153 1.78 -2.25 8.86
CA PHE A 153 1.20 -1.13 9.62
C PHE A 153 2.17 -0.60 10.70
N GLY A 154 3.47 -0.92 10.64
CA GLY A 154 4.43 -0.58 11.69
C GLY A 154 4.61 0.93 11.91
N LEU A 155 4.34 1.73 10.88
CA LEU A 155 4.42 3.20 10.93
C LEU A 155 3.06 3.89 11.08
N ALA A 156 1.96 3.15 10.92
CA ALA A 156 0.61 3.70 10.92
C ALA A 156 0.30 4.46 12.23
N LYS A 157 -0.52 5.50 12.12
CA LYS A 157 -0.93 6.36 13.23
C LYS A 157 -2.44 6.43 13.30
N LEU A 158 -2.96 6.51 14.52
CA LEU A 158 -4.34 6.93 14.70
C LEU A 158 -4.47 8.36 14.18
N GLY A 159 -5.56 8.62 13.45
CA GLY A 159 -5.91 9.92 12.93
C GLY A 159 -6.07 10.96 14.03
N PRO A 160 -6.18 12.24 13.66
CA PRO A 160 -6.28 13.31 14.63
C PRO A 160 -7.56 13.18 15.47
N THR A 161 -7.41 13.37 16.78
CA THR A 161 -8.52 13.34 17.74
C THR A 161 -8.71 14.71 18.39
N GLY A 162 -9.93 15.04 18.81
CA GLY A 162 -10.22 16.24 19.58
C GLY A 162 -10.15 17.54 18.77
N GLY A 163 -10.69 17.54 17.55
CA GLY A 163 -10.80 18.73 16.70
C GLY A 163 -9.50 19.18 16.01
N LYS A 164 -8.44 18.37 16.07
CA LYS A 164 -7.20 18.60 15.32
C LYS A 164 -7.38 18.16 13.87
N GLU A 165 -6.63 18.80 12.97
CA GLU A 165 -6.62 18.46 11.54
C GLU A 165 -5.45 17.53 11.16
N HIS A 166 -4.44 17.40 12.03
CA HIS A 166 -3.22 16.63 11.75
C HIS A 166 -2.68 15.88 12.98
N VAL A 167 -1.78 14.94 12.72
CA VAL A 167 -1.03 14.18 13.72
C VAL A 167 0.43 14.63 13.68
N SER A 168 0.88 15.36 14.71
CA SER A 168 2.30 15.75 14.82
C SER A 168 3.16 14.52 15.16
N THR A 169 4.07 14.14 14.27
CA THR A 169 4.91 12.95 14.44
C THR A 169 6.21 13.10 13.68
N ARG A 170 7.31 12.51 14.18
CA ARG A 170 8.59 12.50 13.47
C ARG A 170 8.39 12.03 12.03
N VAL A 171 9.01 12.77 11.09
CA VAL A 171 9.08 12.38 9.68
C VAL A 171 9.73 11.01 9.60
N MET A 172 8.91 10.03 9.22
CA MET A 172 9.27 8.64 8.98
C MET A 172 8.47 8.20 7.76
N GLY A 173 9.04 7.33 6.95
CA GLY A 173 8.48 6.89 5.67
C GLY A 173 9.61 6.62 4.69
N THR A 174 9.25 6.12 3.52
CA THR A 174 10.23 5.78 2.48
C THR A 174 10.53 7.00 1.60
N TYR A 175 11.82 7.27 1.35
CA TYR A 175 12.25 8.40 0.53
C TYR A 175 11.65 8.31 -0.89
N GLY A 176 11.17 9.43 -1.43
CA GLY A 176 10.47 9.51 -2.71
C GLY A 176 8.94 9.44 -2.62
N TYR A 177 8.38 8.88 -1.55
CA TYR A 177 6.93 8.72 -1.38
C TYR A 177 6.31 9.80 -0.48
N CYS A 178 7.09 10.38 0.44
CA CYS A 178 6.59 11.34 1.41
C CYS A 178 6.08 12.63 0.76
N ALA A 179 4.90 13.07 1.21
CA ALA A 179 4.31 14.34 0.78
C ALA A 179 5.17 15.56 1.21
N PRO A 180 5.31 16.60 0.36
CA PRO A 180 6.18 17.74 0.63
C PRO A 180 5.84 18.47 1.94
N GLU A 181 4.56 18.72 2.19
CA GLU A 181 4.10 19.41 3.41
C GLU A 181 4.42 18.61 4.66
N TYR A 182 4.33 17.28 4.60
CA TYR A 182 4.65 16.41 5.72
C TYR A 182 6.15 16.45 6.04
N GLN A 183 7.00 16.43 5.00
CA GLN A 183 8.45 16.54 5.16
C GLN A 183 8.85 17.87 5.80
N MET A 184 8.19 18.97 5.43
CA MET A 184 8.50 20.31 5.93
C MET A 184 7.97 20.54 7.35
N THR A 185 6.74 20.10 7.64
CA THR A 185 6.03 20.50 8.87
C THR A 185 5.98 19.41 9.94
N SER A 186 6.30 18.16 9.60
CA SER A 186 6.06 16.98 10.44
C SER A 186 4.58 16.77 10.84
N GLN A 187 3.65 17.42 10.14
CA GLN A 187 2.21 17.27 10.33
C GLN A 187 1.67 16.22 9.37
N LEU A 188 1.33 15.06 9.91
CA LEU A 188 0.82 13.94 9.13
C LEU A 188 -0.70 14.05 8.97
N THR A 189 -1.20 13.92 7.74
CA THR A 189 -2.63 13.99 7.42
C THR A 189 -3.03 12.85 6.47
N LYS A 190 -4.34 12.67 6.24
CA LYS A 190 -4.85 11.78 5.19
C LYS A 190 -4.33 12.17 3.80
N MET A 191 -4.13 13.46 3.55
CA MET A 191 -3.60 13.96 2.27
C MET A 191 -2.14 13.57 2.04
N SER A 192 -1.38 13.28 3.09
CA SER A 192 -0.03 12.74 2.96
C SER A 192 -0.04 11.31 2.40
N ASP A 193 -1.03 10.50 2.78
CA ASP A 193 -1.25 9.17 2.22
C ASP A 193 -1.75 9.24 0.76
N VAL A 194 -2.63 10.19 0.43
CA VAL A 194 -3.12 10.41 -0.96
C VAL A 194 -1.96 10.77 -1.89
N TYR A 195 -1.02 11.62 -1.45
CA TYR A 195 0.19 11.89 -2.22
C TYR A 195 1.01 10.63 -2.47
N SER A 196 1.25 9.85 -1.40
CA SER A 196 2.02 8.62 -1.48
C SER A 196 1.34 7.58 -2.41
N PHE A 197 0.00 7.52 -2.40
CA PHE A 197 -0.78 6.76 -3.36
C PHE A 197 -0.54 7.22 -4.80
N GLY A 198 -0.58 8.54 -5.06
CA GLY A 198 -0.32 9.10 -6.40
C GLY A 198 1.06 8.73 -6.94
N VAL A 199 2.08 8.72 -6.07
CA VAL A 199 3.43 8.27 -6.40
C VAL A 199 3.43 6.80 -6.82
N VAL A 200 2.87 5.91 -5.99
CA VAL A 200 2.76 4.48 -6.32
C VAL A 200 1.93 4.26 -7.59
N PHE A 201 0.90 5.08 -7.83
CA PHE A 201 0.09 4.96 -9.03
C PHE A 201 0.88 5.33 -10.30
N LEU A 202 1.78 6.31 -10.23
CA LEU A 202 2.75 6.56 -11.31
C LEU A 202 3.70 5.38 -11.50
N GLU A 203 4.17 4.73 -10.44
CA GLU A 203 4.99 3.52 -10.55
C GLU A 203 4.22 2.39 -11.26
N ILE A 204 2.95 2.18 -10.92
CA ILE A 204 2.07 1.20 -11.57
C ILE A 204 1.94 1.50 -13.07
N ILE A 205 1.70 2.77 -13.45
CA ILE A 205 1.49 3.16 -14.84
C ILE A 205 2.79 3.04 -15.66
N SER A 206 3.92 3.43 -15.07
CA SER A 206 5.20 3.58 -15.78
C SER A 206 6.13 2.38 -15.69
N GLY A 207 5.92 1.48 -14.73
CA GLY A 207 6.87 0.40 -14.44
C GLY A 207 8.24 0.90 -13.97
N ARG A 208 8.34 2.16 -13.52
CA ARG A 208 9.58 2.78 -13.02
C ARG A 208 9.52 3.01 -11.53
N ARG A 209 10.66 2.85 -10.85
CA ARG A 209 10.83 3.24 -9.45
C ARG A 209 10.72 4.75 -9.33
N VAL A 210 10.11 5.25 -8.26
CA VAL A 210 10.02 6.69 -8.01
C VAL A 210 11.40 7.36 -7.93
N ILE A 211 12.36 6.68 -7.30
CA ILE A 211 13.76 7.08 -7.21
C ILE A 211 14.63 5.95 -7.77
N ASP A 212 15.35 6.23 -8.85
CA ASP A 212 16.21 5.26 -9.54
C ASP A 212 17.63 5.83 -9.72
N MET A 213 18.51 5.51 -8.78
CA MET A 213 19.90 5.97 -8.78
C MET A 213 20.75 5.36 -9.91
N SER A 214 20.25 4.36 -10.63
CA SER A 214 20.95 3.79 -11.78
C SER A 214 20.82 4.65 -13.04
N ARG A 215 19.91 5.62 -13.04
CA ARG A 215 19.66 6.56 -14.14
C ARG A 215 20.52 7.83 -14.05
N PRO A 216 20.67 8.56 -15.18
CA PRO A 216 21.23 9.90 -15.17
C PRO A 216 20.52 10.80 -14.16
N THR A 217 21.25 11.72 -13.51
CA THR A 217 20.74 12.57 -12.41
C THR A 217 19.39 13.24 -12.71
N GLU A 218 19.20 13.74 -13.92
CA GLU A 218 17.98 14.41 -14.38
C GLU A 218 16.78 13.45 -14.52
N GLU A 219 17.04 12.15 -14.62
CA GLU A 219 16.03 11.09 -14.79
C GLU A 219 15.80 10.24 -13.53
N GLN A 220 16.49 10.52 -12.43
CA GLN A 220 16.42 9.71 -11.21
C GLN A 220 15.07 9.82 -10.52
N ASN A 221 14.39 10.97 -10.63
CA ASN A 221 13.10 11.22 -9.99
C ASN A 221 11.95 11.09 -11.01
N LEU A 222 11.14 10.05 -10.85
CA LEU A 222 10.01 9.76 -11.73
C LEU A 222 9.00 10.91 -11.81
N ILE A 223 8.71 11.57 -10.68
CA ILE A 223 7.74 12.69 -10.63
C ILE A 223 8.25 13.84 -11.51
N HIS A 224 9.54 14.16 -11.41
CA HIS A 224 10.17 15.17 -12.26
C HIS A 224 10.10 14.79 -13.75
N CYS A 225 10.40 13.53 -14.09
CA CYS A 225 10.30 13.04 -15.47
C CYS A 225 8.88 13.02 -16.03
N ALA A 226 7.88 12.71 -15.20
CA ALA A 226 6.50 12.57 -15.63
C ALA A 226 5.81 13.94 -15.79
N THR A 227 6.26 14.97 -15.08
CA THR A 227 5.60 16.28 -15.05
C THR A 227 5.53 16.96 -16.44
N PRO A 228 6.61 17.04 -17.25
CA PRO A 228 6.53 17.61 -18.59
C PRO A 228 5.53 16.90 -19.53
N PRO A 229 5.60 15.56 -19.74
CA PRO A 229 4.66 14.87 -20.63
C PRO A 229 3.21 14.85 -20.10
N LEU A 230 2.98 15.05 -18.80
CA LEU A 230 1.62 15.25 -18.26
C LEU A 230 0.98 16.57 -18.71
N LYS A 231 1.79 17.61 -18.97
CA LYS A 231 1.31 18.92 -19.44
C LYS A 231 1.06 18.95 -20.94
N ASP A 232 1.66 18.04 -21.70
CA ASP A 232 1.47 17.92 -23.15
C ASP A 232 0.57 16.72 -23.51
N ARG A 233 -0.63 17.04 -24.02
CA ARG A 233 -1.63 16.05 -24.47
C ARG A 233 -1.15 15.13 -25.59
N ASN A 234 -0.04 15.44 -26.26
CA ASN A 234 0.53 14.59 -27.31
C ASN A 234 1.64 13.67 -26.79
N GLN A 235 2.18 13.91 -25.60
CA GLN A 235 3.36 13.18 -25.07
C GLN A 235 3.06 12.27 -23.88
N PHE A 236 1.85 12.32 -23.31
CA PHE A 236 1.50 11.52 -22.11
C PHE A 236 1.71 10.00 -22.28
N THR A 237 1.68 9.48 -23.52
CA THR A 237 1.96 8.05 -23.78
C THR A 237 3.40 7.65 -23.47
N ALA A 238 4.34 8.59 -23.43
CA ALA A 238 5.74 8.33 -23.09
C ALA A 238 5.94 7.92 -21.62
N ILE A 239 4.94 8.17 -20.75
CA ILE A 239 4.98 7.80 -19.34
C ILE A 239 4.63 6.32 -19.14
N ALA A 240 3.85 5.73 -20.05
CA ALA A 240 3.40 4.35 -19.92
C ALA A 240 4.59 3.38 -19.96
N ASP A 241 4.47 2.30 -19.19
CA ASP A 241 5.46 1.24 -19.15
C ASP A 241 5.70 0.66 -20.57
N PRO A 242 6.94 0.73 -21.09
CA PRO A 242 7.28 0.16 -22.40
C PRO A 242 6.94 -1.33 -22.52
N LEU A 243 6.97 -2.08 -21.40
CA LEU A 243 6.69 -3.52 -21.37
C LEU A 243 5.21 -3.84 -21.62
N LEU A 244 4.30 -2.87 -21.49
CA LEU A 244 2.91 -3.05 -21.90
C LEU A 244 2.76 -3.14 -23.41
N GLY A 245 3.77 -2.73 -24.20
CA GLY A 245 3.74 -2.84 -25.66
C GLY A 245 2.53 -2.15 -26.32
N GLY A 246 2.03 -1.07 -25.70
CA GLY A 246 0.84 -0.36 -26.17
C GLY A 246 -0.49 -1.08 -25.91
N LYS A 247 -0.52 -2.17 -25.13
CA LYS A 247 -1.73 -2.92 -24.79
C LYS A 247 -2.57 -2.23 -23.70
N TYR A 248 -3.01 -1.01 -23.99
CA TYR A 248 -3.89 -0.20 -23.14
C TYR A 248 -4.68 0.79 -23.99
N LEU A 249 -5.84 1.23 -23.51
CA LEU A 249 -6.59 2.30 -24.18
C LEU A 249 -5.97 3.66 -23.85
N LYS A 250 -5.65 4.47 -24.87
CA LYS A 250 -5.10 5.83 -24.68
C LYS A 250 -5.95 6.69 -23.73
N LYS A 251 -7.29 6.60 -23.84
CA LYS A 251 -8.22 7.30 -22.94
C LYS A 251 -8.05 6.84 -21.48
N SER A 252 -7.93 5.53 -21.26
CA SER A 252 -7.72 4.97 -19.92
C SER A 252 -6.39 5.40 -19.32
N LEU A 253 -5.31 5.40 -20.13
CA LEU A 253 -4.01 5.89 -19.70
C LEU A 253 -4.07 7.37 -19.32
N TYR A 254 -4.67 8.21 -20.16
CA TYR A 254 -4.79 9.63 -19.89
C TYR A 254 -5.55 9.90 -18.59
N GLN A 255 -6.68 9.21 -18.37
CA GLN A 255 -7.44 9.34 -17.13
C GLN A 255 -6.65 8.87 -15.89
N ALA A 256 -5.94 7.74 -15.98
CA ALA A 256 -5.08 7.25 -14.91
C ALA A 256 -3.98 8.27 -14.56
N LEU A 257 -3.34 8.85 -15.58
CA LEU A 257 -2.32 9.88 -15.41
C LEU A 257 -2.87 11.18 -14.79
N VAL A 258 -4.09 11.59 -15.15
CA VAL A 258 -4.77 12.74 -14.52
C VAL A 258 -5.02 12.47 -13.04
N ILE A 259 -5.53 11.28 -12.67
CA ILE A 259 -5.73 10.89 -11.27
C ILE A 259 -4.41 10.92 -10.51
N ALA A 260 -3.33 10.36 -11.08
CA ALA A 260 -2.01 10.40 -10.46
C ALA A 260 -1.52 11.85 -10.27
N ALA A 261 -1.67 12.70 -11.29
CA ALA A 261 -1.23 14.09 -11.28
C ALA A 261 -1.96 14.97 -10.23
N ILE A 262 -3.26 14.74 -10.01
CA ILE A 262 -4.01 15.46 -8.95
C ILE A 262 -3.66 14.94 -7.55
N CYS A 263 -3.32 13.66 -7.40
CA CYS A 263 -2.90 13.10 -6.11
C CYS A 263 -1.53 13.65 -5.66
N ILE A 264 -0.61 13.91 -6.59
CA ILE A 264 0.75 14.37 -6.30
C ILE A 264 0.91 15.90 -6.29
N GLN A 265 -0.18 16.67 -6.22
CA GLN A 265 -0.09 18.13 -6.10
C GLN A 265 0.74 18.55 -4.88
N GLU A 266 1.52 19.62 -5.01
CA GLU A 266 2.35 20.13 -3.90
C GLU A 266 1.47 20.59 -2.74
N GLU A 267 0.39 21.32 -3.03
CA GLU A 267 -0.56 21.76 -2.00
C GLU A 267 -1.55 20.64 -1.64
N ALA A 268 -1.59 20.30 -0.35
CA ALA A 268 -2.39 19.18 0.16
C ALA A 268 -3.91 19.37 0.00
N ASP A 269 -4.39 20.60 0.02
CA ASP A 269 -5.80 20.98 -0.15
C ASP A 269 -6.29 20.88 -1.61
N ARG A 270 -5.37 20.80 -2.58
CA ARG A 270 -5.70 20.55 -3.99
C ARG A 270 -5.78 19.07 -4.35
N ARG A 271 -5.37 18.18 -3.44
CA ARG A 271 -5.45 16.74 -3.65
C ARG A 271 -6.89 16.26 -3.44
N PRO A 272 -7.36 15.27 -4.21
CA PRO A 272 -8.70 14.73 -4.03
C PRO A 272 -8.81 13.94 -2.72
N LEU A 273 -10.04 13.72 -2.26
CA LEU A 273 -10.30 12.70 -1.24
C LEU A 273 -10.01 11.32 -1.83
N ILE A 274 -9.58 10.38 -0.98
CA ILE A 274 -9.30 9.01 -1.44
C ILE A 274 -10.58 8.32 -1.97
N THR A 275 -11.75 8.68 -1.45
CA THR A 275 -13.06 8.24 -1.96
C THR A 275 -13.28 8.62 -3.42
N ASP A 276 -12.90 9.85 -3.80
CA ASP A 276 -13.04 10.34 -5.17
C ASP A 276 -12.08 9.60 -6.12
N VAL A 277 -10.88 9.28 -5.63
CA VAL A 277 -9.90 8.47 -6.34
C VAL A 277 -10.42 7.04 -6.54
N VAL A 278 -11.03 6.43 -5.53
CA VAL A 278 -11.66 5.10 -5.63
C VAL A 278 -12.73 5.11 -6.71
N MET A 279 -13.68 6.06 -6.67
CA MET A 279 -14.74 6.17 -7.69
C MET A 279 -14.17 6.33 -9.10
N ALA A 280 -13.14 7.16 -9.28
CA ALA A 280 -12.50 7.37 -10.57
C ALA A 280 -11.79 6.10 -11.09
N LEU A 281 -11.13 5.35 -10.21
CA LEU A 281 -10.46 4.09 -10.55
C LEU A 281 -11.46 2.96 -10.85
N GLU A 282 -12.56 2.89 -10.13
CA GLU A 282 -13.62 1.92 -10.42
C GLU A 282 -14.17 2.14 -11.83
N TYR A 283 -14.46 3.39 -12.19
CA TYR A 283 -14.84 3.73 -13.56
C TYR A 283 -13.78 3.30 -14.58
N LEU A 284 -12.48 3.40 -14.27
CA LEU A 284 -11.42 2.91 -15.18
C LEU A 284 -11.47 1.40 -15.37
N THR A 285 -11.75 0.65 -14.31
CA THR A 285 -11.81 -0.82 -14.32
C THR A 285 -13.09 -1.40 -14.94
N MET A 286 -14.15 -0.60 -15.12
CA MET A 286 -15.40 -1.07 -15.74
C MET A 286 -15.20 -1.52 -17.21
N PRO A 287 -15.81 -2.64 -17.63
CA PRO A 287 -15.90 -3.04 -19.03
C PRO A 287 -16.50 -1.94 -19.91
N ILE A 288 -16.10 -1.89 -21.18
CA ILE A 288 -16.52 -0.84 -22.12
C ILE A 288 -18.05 -0.81 -22.30
N ASP A 289 -18.72 -1.96 -22.20
CA ASP A 289 -20.16 -2.08 -22.41
C ASP A 289 -20.98 -1.48 -21.26
N GLU A 290 -20.46 -1.46 -20.04
CA GLU A 290 -21.13 -0.89 -18.87
C GLU A 290 -20.98 0.64 -18.79
N LYS A 291 -20.01 1.22 -19.49
CA LYS A 291 -19.75 2.68 -19.51
C LYS A 291 -20.76 3.48 -20.33
N LYS A 292 -21.61 2.82 -21.13
CA LYS A 292 -22.60 3.47 -22.01
C LYS A 292 -23.99 3.61 -21.38
N SER A 293 -24.20 3.09 -20.18
CA SER A 293 -25.51 3.04 -19.51
C SER A 293 -25.68 4.00 -18.32
N GLN A 294 -24.71 4.90 -18.11
CA GLN A 294 -24.74 6.00 -17.12
C GLN A 294 -24.42 7.32 -17.82
#